data_AF-A0A972UNU7-F1
#
_entry.id   AF-A0A972UNU7-F1
#
_cell.length_a   1.000
_cell.length_b   1.000
_cell.length_c   1.000
_cell.angle_alpha   90.00
_cell.angle_beta   90.00
_cell.angle_gamma   90.00
#
_symmetry.space_group_name_H-M   'P 1'
#
loop_
_entity.id
_entity.type
_entity.pdbx_description
1 polymer ?
#
loop_
_entity_poly.entity_id
_entity_poly.type
_entity_poly.pdbx_seq_one_letter_code
_entity_poly.pdbx_strand_id
1 'polypeptide(L)'
;MSDDPISGGHVGDDFIADLAAASRILADRGVVDAFGHVSHRHPDAPDRYFMSRSMAPALVTPDDIIEYDLDSVPCNADGRGSFLERFIHGEIYKARPDLNSIVHSHSPSVIPFGLVNKKVQAMFHNAAFLAAGVPVFDISEKFGKTDMLVSDCPKGIAFAEVLGDKDIALMRAHGSVACGGNLQVAVFRAVFTEVNARVQHWTVALSDGMPIAALDEEEGRLADVPNQMACMRSWDLWRRAVREETNW
;
A
#
# COMPACT_ATOMS: atom_id res chain seq x y z
N MET A 1 -14.94 23.38 21.33
CA MET A 1 -13.79 22.50 21.56
C MET A 1 -13.97 21.40 20.54
N SER A 2 -13.05 21.23 19.59
CA SER A 2 -13.26 20.18 18.58
C SER A 2 -13.24 18.82 19.28
N ASP A 3 -14.20 17.97 18.94
CA ASP A 3 -14.30 16.59 19.41
C ASP A 3 -13.28 15.69 18.70
N ASP A 4 -12.08 16.21 18.42
CA ASP A 4 -11.04 15.47 17.72
C ASP A 4 -10.52 14.34 18.61
N PRO A 5 -10.20 13.16 18.03
CA PRO A 5 -9.68 12.04 18.79
C PRO A 5 -8.35 12.41 19.45
N ILE A 6 -8.16 11.91 20.68
CA ILE A 6 -6.92 12.10 21.41
C ILE A 6 -5.84 11.22 20.78
N SER A 7 -4.66 11.81 20.57
CA SER A 7 -3.44 11.12 20.13
C SER A 7 -3.09 9.93 21.04
N GLY A 8 -2.60 8.85 20.43
CA GLY A 8 -2.07 7.66 21.10
C GLY A 8 -0.74 7.90 21.82
N GLY A 9 -0.11 9.05 21.61
CA GLY A 9 1.12 9.45 22.28
C GLY A 9 2.30 9.64 21.31
N HIS A 10 3.46 9.94 21.89
CA HIS A 10 4.69 10.13 21.13
C HIS A 10 5.26 8.79 20.65
N VAL A 11 5.72 8.77 19.40
CA VAL A 11 6.53 7.70 18.81
C VAL A 11 7.89 8.26 18.40
N GLY A 12 8.92 7.42 18.36
CA GLY A 12 10.29 7.89 18.12
C GLY A 12 10.48 8.59 16.78
N ASP A 13 11.35 9.59 16.74
CA ASP A 13 11.61 10.41 15.55
C ASP A 13 12.06 9.58 14.34
N ASP A 14 12.87 8.54 14.56
CA ASP A 14 13.32 7.63 13.50
C ASP A 14 12.15 6.88 12.84
N PHE A 15 11.08 6.58 13.59
CA PHE A 15 9.88 5.94 13.04
C PHE A 15 9.11 6.89 12.12
N ILE A 16 8.93 8.14 12.53
CA ILE A 16 8.28 9.17 11.72
C ILE A 16 9.12 9.46 10.47
N ALA A 17 10.44 9.54 10.61
CA ALA A 17 11.37 9.67 9.49
C ALA A 17 11.28 8.47 8.54
N ASP A 18 11.21 7.25 9.04
CA ASP A 18 11.07 6.07 8.19
C ASP A 18 9.73 6.04 7.43
N LEU A 19 8.63 6.46 8.05
CA LEU A 19 7.34 6.60 7.37
C LEU A 19 7.37 7.69 6.29
N ALA A 20 7.97 8.83 6.58
CA ALA A 20 8.16 9.89 5.58
C ALA A 20 9.07 9.42 4.43
N ALA A 21 10.14 8.68 4.73
CA ALA A 21 11.03 8.10 3.75
C ALA A 21 10.30 7.07 2.87
N ALA A 22 9.39 6.27 3.43
CA ALA A 22 8.58 5.32 2.64
C ALA A 22 7.80 6.01 1.52
N SER A 23 7.18 7.16 1.77
CA SER A 23 6.50 7.96 0.73
C SER A 23 7.45 8.33 -0.41
N ARG A 24 8.67 8.78 -0.10
CA ARG A 24 9.68 9.17 -1.09
C ARG A 24 10.26 7.96 -1.82
N ILE A 25 10.49 6.85 -1.13
CA ILE A 25 10.94 5.58 -1.72
C ILE A 25 9.93 5.12 -2.76
N LEU A 26 8.64 5.12 -2.43
CA LEU A 26 7.59 4.69 -3.35
C LEU A 26 7.56 5.57 -4.61
N ALA A 27 7.77 6.89 -4.48
CA ALA A 27 7.84 7.80 -5.61
C ALA A 27 9.08 7.54 -6.48
N ASP A 28 10.25 7.39 -5.86
CA ASP A 28 11.54 7.09 -6.50
C ASP A 28 11.57 5.71 -7.18
N ARG A 29 10.71 4.78 -6.73
CA ARG A 29 10.51 3.46 -7.35
C ARG A 29 9.40 3.45 -8.41
N GLY A 30 8.75 4.58 -8.68
CA GLY A 30 7.68 4.71 -9.67
C GLY A 30 6.40 3.95 -9.30
N VAL A 31 6.20 3.68 -8.01
CA VAL A 31 5.00 2.98 -7.49
C VAL A 31 3.86 3.99 -7.31
N VAL A 32 4.19 5.16 -6.76
CA VAL A 32 3.29 6.31 -6.60
C VAL A 32 3.79 7.45 -7.49
N ASP A 33 2.89 8.34 -7.90
CA ASP A 33 3.21 9.54 -8.68
C ASP A 33 3.05 10.80 -7.83
N ALA A 34 2.30 11.80 -8.27
CA ALA A 34 1.88 12.91 -7.40
C ALA A 34 0.78 12.49 -6.40
N PHE A 35 0.23 11.28 -6.56
CA PHE A 35 -0.83 10.66 -5.80
C PHE A 35 -0.42 9.26 -5.32
N GLY A 36 -1.10 8.80 -4.27
CA GLY A 36 -0.74 7.60 -3.53
C GLY A 36 -0.21 7.95 -2.15
N HIS A 37 -0.31 7.01 -1.21
CA HIS A 37 0.01 7.25 0.18
C HIS A 37 0.31 5.96 0.92
N VAL A 38 1.18 6.07 1.92
CA VAL A 38 1.55 4.98 2.83
C VAL A 38 1.16 5.38 4.24
N SER A 39 0.65 4.42 5.00
CA SER A 39 0.38 4.58 6.42
C SER A 39 1.04 3.50 7.25
N HIS A 40 1.15 3.76 8.55
CA HIS A 40 1.57 2.76 9.52
C HIS A 40 0.69 2.82 10.77
N ARG A 41 0.22 1.68 11.26
CA ARG A 41 -0.50 1.57 12.53
C ARG A 41 0.38 2.09 13.66
N HIS A 42 -0.18 2.80 14.61
CA HIS A 42 0.60 3.27 15.75
C HIS A 42 1.10 2.06 16.56
N PRO A 43 2.41 1.98 16.86
CA PRO A 43 3.02 0.78 17.49
C PRO A 43 2.48 0.51 18.90
N ASP A 44 2.24 1.57 19.68
CA ASP A 44 1.77 1.45 21.07
C ASP A 44 0.27 1.73 21.30
N ALA A 45 -0.46 2.13 20.25
CA ALA A 45 -1.89 2.48 20.30
C ALA A 45 -2.60 1.91 19.06
N PRO A 46 -2.93 0.61 19.02
CA PRO A 46 -3.33 -0.08 17.79
C PRO A 46 -4.65 0.42 17.16
N ASP A 47 -5.41 1.25 17.87
CA ASP A 47 -6.58 1.99 17.41
C ASP A 47 -6.24 3.35 16.77
N ARG A 48 -4.97 3.58 16.45
CA ARG A 48 -4.44 4.76 15.76
C ARG A 48 -3.55 4.35 14.59
N TYR A 49 -3.37 5.26 13.63
CA TYR A 49 -2.38 5.13 12.57
C TYR A 49 -1.82 6.47 12.12
N PHE A 50 -0.65 6.45 11.50
CA PHE A 50 0.04 7.60 10.97
C PHE A 50 0.02 7.58 9.44
N MET A 51 -0.15 8.75 8.83
CA MET A 51 -0.06 8.96 7.38
C MET A 51 0.27 10.43 7.12
N SER A 52 0.95 10.75 6.01
CA SER A 52 1.21 12.15 5.68
C SER A 52 -0.08 12.93 5.42
N ARG A 53 -0.01 14.25 5.56
CA ARG A 53 -1.01 15.16 4.99
C ARG A 53 -1.08 14.99 3.47
N SER A 54 -2.16 15.50 2.88
CA SER A 54 -2.38 15.51 1.44
C SER A 54 -1.32 16.38 0.74
N MET A 55 -0.38 15.73 0.07
CA MET A 55 0.69 16.33 -0.72
C MET A 55 1.37 15.26 -1.58
N ALA A 56 2.20 15.69 -2.53
CA ALA A 56 2.96 14.76 -3.37
C ALA A 56 3.94 13.90 -2.51
N PRO A 57 3.95 12.57 -2.66
CA PRO A 57 4.78 11.66 -1.86
C PRO A 57 6.28 11.98 -1.88
N ALA A 58 6.81 12.44 -3.02
CA ALA A 58 8.22 12.84 -3.17
C ALA A 58 8.62 14.06 -2.32
N LEU A 59 7.65 14.82 -1.80
CA LEU A 59 7.89 16.04 -1.02
C LEU A 59 7.66 15.83 0.48
N VAL A 60 7.19 14.65 0.91
CA VAL A 60 6.86 14.36 2.31
C VAL A 60 8.11 14.47 3.19
N THR A 61 7.92 15.06 4.36
CA THR A 61 8.91 15.17 5.46
C THR A 61 8.30 14.63 6.76
N PRO A 62 9.12 14.41 7.82
CA PRO A 62 8.62 13.99 9.13
C PRO A 62 7.50 14.90 9.68
N ASP A 63 7.62 16.20 9.48
CA ASP A 63 6.65 17.21 9.97
C ASP A 63 5.29 17.15 9.25
N ASP A 64 5.22 16.43 8.13
CA ASP A 64 4.00 16.26 7.36
C ASP A 64 3.13 15.09 7.86
N ILE A 65 3.63 14.29 8.81
CA ILE A 65 2.89 13.14 9.34
C ILE A 65 1.76 13.60 10.28
N ILE A 66 0.57 13.04 10.06
CA ILE A 66 -0.65 13.21 10.84
C ILE A 66 -1.02 11.86 11.45
N GLU A 67 -1.49 11.89 12.69
CA GLU A 67 -2.09 10.74 13.35
C GLU A 67 -3.62 10.75 13.15
N TYR A 68 -4.19 9.57 12.97
CA TYR A 68 -5.62 9.34 12.78
C TYR A 68 -6.10 8.23 13.73
N ASP A 69 -7.36 8.29 14.14
CA ASP A 69 -8.06 7.11 14.64
C ASP A 69 -8.45 6.15 13.50
N LEU A 70 -9.01 4.98 13.83
CA LEU A 70 -9.44 4.01 12.82
C LEU A 70 -10.65 4.48 11.99
N ASP A 71 -11.44 5.44 12.47
CA ASP A 71 -12.48 6.12 11.69
C ASP A 71 -11.90 7.17 10.74
N SER A 72 -10.57 7.29 10.71
CA SER A 72 -9.81 8.23 9.89
C SER A 72 -10.12 9.69 10.19
N VAL A 73 -10.44 9.98 11.46
CA VAL A 73 -10.50 11.34 11.99
C VAL A 73 -9.10 11.72 12.48
N PRO A 74 -8.54 12.86 12.04
CA PRO A 74 -7.19 13.26 12.43
C PRO A 74 -7.15 13.70 13.90
N CYS A 75 -6.13 13.24 14.64
CA CYS A 75 -5.90 13.61 16.04
C CYS A 75 -5.19 14.98 16.17
N ASN A 76 -4.37 15.34 15.17
CA ASN A 76 -3.50 16.51 15.18
C ASN A 76 -3.44 17.18 13.80
N ALA A 77 -4.59 17.43 13.17
CA ALA A 77 -4.62 18.01 11.83
C ALA A 77 -3.87 19.36 11.76
N ASP A 78 -4.07 20.24 12.76
CA ASP A 78 -3.44 21.58 12.82
C ASP A 78 -3.58 22.39 11.51
N GLY A 79 -4.75 22.28 10.87
CA GLY A 79 -5.05 22.92 9.58
C GLY A 79 -4.48 22.21 8.34
N ARG A 80 -3.72 21.12 8.51
CA ARG A 80 -3.21 20.28 7.41
C ARG A 80 -4.35 19.41 6.85
N GLY A 81 -4.54 19.43 5.54
CA GLY A 81 -5.56 18.62 4.86
C GLY A 81 -5.17 17.15 4.77
N SER A 82 -6.14 16.24 4.92
CA SER A 82 -5.94 14.80 4.77
C SER A 82 -6.21 14.31 3.35
N PHE A 83 -5.65 13.16 2.98
CA PHE A 83 -6.06 12.46 1.75
C PHE A 83 -7.55 12.08 1.82
N LEU A 84 -8.24 12.17 0.68
CA LEU A 84 -9.64 11.77 0.56
C LEU A 84 -9.82 10.27 0.84
N GLU A 85 -8.83 9.46 0.49
CA GLU A 85 -8.90 8.00 0.50
C GLU A 85 -8.29 7.36 1.76
N ARG A 86 -8.06 8.16 2.79
CA ARG A 86 -7.60 7.67 4.11
C ARG A 86 -8.48 6.56 4.69
N PHE A 87 -9.75 6.51 4.31
CA PHE A 87 -10.71 5.47 4.70
C PHE A 87 -10.33 4.07 4.19
N ILE A 88 -9.54 3.96 3.11
CA ILE A 88 -8.90 2.69 2.71
C ILE A 88 -8.09 2.14 3.87
N HIS A 89 -7.26 2.98 4.50
CA HIS A 89 -6.33 2.57 5.55
C HIS A 89 -7.07 2.25 6.85
N GLY A 90 -7.94 3.16 7.31
CA GLY A 90 -8.69 2.97 8.55
C GLY A 90 -9.53 1.69 8.54
N GLU A 91 -10.27 1.44 7.46
CA GLU A 91 -11.14 0.25 7.37
C GLU A 91 -10.37 -1.05 7.19
N ILE A 92 -9.25 -1.06 6.46
CA ILE A 92 -8.35 -2.23 6.42
C ILE A 92 -7.77 -2.50 7.79
N TYR A 93 -7.31 -1.46 8.52
CA TYR A 93 -6.77 -1.65 9.86
C TYR A 93 -7.81 -2.17 10.87
N LYS A 94 -9.10 -1.84 10.71
CA LYS A 94 -10.20 -2.45 11.50
C LYS A 94 -10.39 -3.92 11.15
N ALA A 95 -10.42 -4.24 9.85
CA ALA A 95 -10.67 -5.59 9.36
C ALA A 95 -9.49 -6.55 9.58
N ARG A 96 -8.26 -6.03 9.62
CA ARG A 96 -7.00 -6.79 9.66
C ARG A 96 -6.06 -6.28 10.75
N PRO A 97 -6.28 -6.68 12.02
CA PRO A 97 -5.41 -6.31 13.14
C PRO A 97 -3.97 -6.82 13.01
N ASP A 98 -3.71 -7.80 12.14
CA ASP A 98 -2.39 -8.35 11.83
C ASP A 98 -1.54 -7.42 10.94
N LEU A 99 -2.16 -6.45 10.27
CA LEU A 99 -1.48 -5.50 9.40
C LEU A 99 -1.08 -4.24 10.15
N ASN A 100 0.15 -3.78 9.89
CA ASN A 100 0.69 -2.55 10.47
C ASN A 100 1.11 -1.52 9.43
N SER A 101 1.13 -1.84 8.14
CA SER A 101 1.37 -0.84 7.10
C SER A 101 0.59 -1.14 5.83
N ILE A 102 0.14 -0.08 5.17
CA ILE A 102 -0.70 -0.12 3.97
C ILE A 102 -0.18 0.94 3.01
N VAL A 103 0.05 0.54 1.76
CA VAL A 103 0.41 1.41 0.64
C VAL A 103 -0.75 1.40 -0.35
N HIS A 104 -1.31 2.56 -0.64
CA HIS A 104 -2.20 2.77 -1.79
C HIS A 104 -1.42 3.47 -2.92
N SER A 105 -1.57 2.97 -4.15
CA SER A 105 -0.79 3.45 -5.28
C SER A 105 -1.54 3.33 -6.61
N HIS A 106 -1.13 4.16 -7.58
CA HIS A 106 -1.62 4.16 -8.96
C HIS A 106 -0.58 3.54 -9.90
N SER A 107 0.04 2.43 -9.47
CA SER A 107 1.11 1.75 -10.20
C SER A 107 0.68 1.41 -11.65
N PRO A 108 1.31 2.01 -12.67
CA PRO A 108 0.77 2.04 -14.03
C PRO A 108 0.74 0.66 -14.70
N SER A 109 1.66 -0.23 -14.33
CA SER A 109 1.70 -1.58 -14.92
C SER A 109 0.67 -2.50 -14.26
N VAL A 110 0.23 -2.18 -13.04
CA VAL A 110 -0.74 -2.95 -12.27
C VAL A 110 -2.18 -2.66 -12.72
N ILE A 111 -2.51 -1.39 -12.99
CA ILE A 111 -3.86 -0.95 -13.37
C ILE A 111 -4.52 -1.81 -14.48
N PRO A 112 -3.82 -2.17 -15.58
CA PRO A 112 -4.41 -3.01 -16.63
C PRO A 112 -5.02 -4.33 -16.13
N PHE A 113 -4.46 -4.96 -15.10
CA PHE A 113 -4.99 -6.22 -14.56
C PHE A 113 -6.35 -6.06 -13.87
N GLY A 114 -6.70 -4.85 -13.42
CA GLY A 114 -8.05 -4.55 -12.95
C GLY A 114 -9.04 -4.23 -14.08
N LEU A 115 -8.56 -3.97 -15.31
CA LEU A 115 -9.38 -3.55 -16.45
C LEU A 115 -9.74 -4.68 -17.41
N VAL A 116 -8.98 -5.77 -17.37
CA VAL A 116 -9.21 -6.95 -18.21
C VAL A 116 -9.39 -8.18 -17.32
N ASN A 117 -10.06 -9.21 -17.83
CA ASN A 117 -10.21 -10.49 -17.13
C ASN A 117 -8.92 -11.33 -17.20
N LYS A 118 -7.82 -10.79 -16.67
CA LYS A 118 -6.51 -11.46 -16.57
C LYS A 118 -6.00 -11.32 -15.13
N LYS A 119 -5.68 -12.44 -14.50
CA LYS A 119 -5.17 -12.46 -13.13
C LYS A 119 -3.71 -11.99 -13.09
N VAL A 120 -3.34 -11.29 -12.03
CA VAL A 120 -1.93 -11.11 -11.63
C VAL A 120 -1.38 -12.47 -11.23
N GLN A 121 -0.20 -12.83 -11.75
CA GLN A 121 0.50 -14.08 -11.44
C GLN A 121 1.87 -13.77 -10.84
N ALA A 122 2.35 -14.58 -9.91
CA ALA A 122 3.69 -14.44 -9.34
C ALA A 122 4.76 -14.88 -10.34
N MET A 123 5.37 -13.94 -11.05
CA MET A 123 6.29 -14.24 -12.15
C MET A 123 7.72 -14.57 -11.70
N PHE A 124 8.06 -14.27 -10.46
CA PHE A 124 9.39 -14.52 -9.91
C PHE A 124 9.39 -14.44 -8.38
N HIS A 125 10.43 -14.98 -7.75
CA HIS A 125 10.52 -15.20 -6.31
C HIS A 125 10.31 -13.96 -5.43
N ASN A 126 10.79 -12.76 -5.80
CA ASN A 126 10.54 -11.56 -4.97
C ASN A 126 9.07 -11.13 -4.96
N ALA A 127 8.28 -11.58 -5.94
CA ALA A 127 6.85 -11.31 -6.04
C ALA A 127 5.99 -12.52 -5.64
N ALA A 128 6.58 -13.47 -4.92
CA ALA A 128 5.94 -14.74 -4.57
C ALA A 128 4.67 -14.58 -3.74
N PHE A 129 4.57 -13.54 -2.91
CA PHE A 129 3.33 -13.20 -2.17
C PHE A 129 2.10 -13.04 -3.08
N LEU A 130 2.26 -12.73 -4.37
CA LEU A 130 1.14 -12.62 -5.32
C LEU A 130 0.49 -13.98 -5.63
N ALA A 131 1.19 -15.09 -5.39
CA ALA A 131 0.66 -16.44 -5.61
C ALA A 131 -0.52 -16.77 -4.69
N ALA A 132 -0.62 -16.10 -3.53
CA ALA A 132 -1.77 -16.18 -2.63
C ALA A 132 -3.07 -15.64 -3.26
N GLY A 133 -2.97 -14.94 -4.38
CA GLY A 133 -4.08 -14.38 -5.15
C GLY A 133 -4.24 -12.88 -4.94
N VAL A 134 -4.69 -12.20 -6.00
CA VAL A 134 -4.91 -10.76 -6.03
C VAL A 134 -6.34 -10.47 -6.48
N PRO A 135 -7.28 -10.19 -5.55
CA PRO A 135 -8.64 -9.83 -5.89
C PRO A 135 -8.72 -8.46 -6.54
N VAL A 136 -9.79 -8.22 -7.28
CA VAL A 136 -10.11 -6.93 -7.91
C VAL A 136 -11.44 -6.44 -7.33
N PHE A 137 -11.40 -5.28 -6.68
CA PHE A 137 -12.59 -4.58 -6.24
C PHE A 137 -13.14 -3.72 -7.37
N ASP A 138 -14.37 -4.00 -7.77
CA ASP A 138 -15.17 -3.11 -8.62
C ASP A 138 -16.20 -2.39 -7.75
N ILE A 139 -15.89 -1.14 -7.40
CA ILE A 139 -16.76 -0.28 -6.61
C ILE A 139 -18.18 -0.16 -7.21
N SER A 140 -18.32 -0.32 -8.52
CA SER A 140 -19.61 -0.14 -9.19
C SER A 140 -20.59 -1.29 -8.96
N GLU A 141 -20.10 -2.47 -8.59
CA GLU A 141 -20.96 -3.62 -8.29
C GLU A 141 -21.80 -3.39 -7.03
N LYS A 142 -21.27 -2.63 -6.06
CA LYS A 142 -21.97 -2.33 -4.79
C LYS A 142 -22.56 -0.91 -4.75
N PHE A 143 -21.92 0.06 -5.41
CA PHE A 143 -22.29 1.49 -5.29
C PHE A 143 -22.75 2.14 -6.61
N GLY A 144 -22.86 1.39 -7.70
CA GLY A 144 -23.26 1.92 -9.01
C GLY A 144 -22.19 2.83 -9.63
N LYS A 145 -22.60 3.82 -10.42
CA LYS A 145 -21.64 4.75 -11.04
C LYS A 145 -21.07 5.70 -9.98
N THR A 146 -19.75 5.69 -9.78
CA THR A 146 -19.04 6.53 -8.81
C THR A 146 -17.90 7.30 -9.48
N ASP A 147 -17.18 8.11 -8.70
CA ASP A 147 -15.91 8.75 -9.06
C ASP A 147 -14.69 7.81 -8.99
N MET A 148 -14.93 6.51 -8.74
CA MET A 148 -13.93 5.48 -8.55
C MET A 148 -13.08 5.59 -7.25
N LEU A 149 -13.35 6.58 -6.39
CA LEU A 149 -12.58 6.80 -5.16
C LEU A 149 -13.18 6.06 -3.96
N VAL A 150 -12.33 5.54 -3.08
CA VAL A 150 -12.75 4.98 -1.78
C VAL A 150 -12.61 6.07 -0.72
N SER A 151 -13.59 6.98 -0.72
CA SER A 151 -13.54 8.27 -0.01
C SER A 151 -14.44 8.36 1.23
N ASP A 152 -15.00 7.25 1.69
CA ASP A 152 -15.83 7.16 2.89
C ASP A 152 -15.77 5.75 3.52
N CYS A 153 -16.25 5.61 4.76
CA CYS A 153 -16.21 4.34 5.48
C CYS A 153 -17.00 3.22 4.77
N PRO A 154 -18.23 3.42 4.26
CA PRO A 154 -18.95 2.36 3.55
C PRO A 154 -18.17 1.76 2.37
N LYS A 155 -17.50 2.60 1.56
CA LYS A 155 -16.64 2.13 0.47
C LYS A 155 -15.37 1.45 1.00
N GLY A 156 -14.77 1.98 2.07
CA GLY A 156 -13.60 1.38 2.72
C GLY A 156 -13.88 -0.02 3.26
N ILE A 157 -15.02 -0.22 3.93
CA ILE A 157 -15.50 -1.52 4.41
C ILE A 157 -15.66 -2.49 3.24
N ALA A 158 -16.34 -2.05 2.16
CA ALA A 158 -16.53 -2.89 0.98
C ALA A 158 -15.21 -3.29 0.30
N PHE A 159 -14.23 -2.39 0.29
CA PHE A 159 -12.90 -2.70 -0.23
C PHE A 159 -12.16 -3.70 0.67
N ALA A 160 -12.20 -3.50 1.99
CA ALA A 160 -11.59 -4.40 2.96
C ALA A 160 -12.20 -5.82 2.92
N GLU A 161 -13.51 -5.93 2.69
CA GLU A 161 -14.20 -7.21 2.45
C GLU A 161 -13.61 -7.95 1.24
N VAL A 162 -13.32 -7.24 0.14
CA VAL A 162 -12.73 -7.84 -1.08
C VAL A 162 -11.25 -8.17 -0.89
N LEU A 163 -10.50 -7.36 -0.14
CA LEU A 163 -9.12 -7.67 0.24
C LEU A 163 -9.07 -9.00 1.02
N GLY A 164 -9.98 -9.21 1.96
CA GLY A 164 -10.07 -10.44 2.74
C GLY A 164 -8.76 -10.76 3.47
N ASP A 165 -8.27 -11.98 3.26
CA ASP A 165 -7.00 -12.48 3.84
C ASP A 165 -5.77 -12.19 2.96
N LYS A 166 -5.94 -11.47 1.83
CA LYS A 166 -4.85 -11.21 0.89
C LYS A 166 -3.99 -10.03 1.31
N ASP A 167 -2.81 -9.98 0.71
CA ASP A 167 -1.83 -8.91 0.93
C ASP A 167 -1.94 -7.78 -0.11
N ILE A 168 -2.45 -8.10 -1.29
CA ILE A 168 -2.63 -7.14 -2.39
C ILE A 168 -4.08 -7.22 -2.88
N ALA A 169 -4.69 -6.06 -3.14
CA ALA A 169 -5.95 -5.97 -3.88
C ALA A 169 -5.89 -4.86 -4.92
N LEU A 170 -6.52 -5.07 -6.07
CA LEU A 170 -6.67 -4.04 -7.10
C LEU A 170 -8.01 -3.34 -6.94
N MET A 171 -8.07 -2.11 -7.43
CA MET A 171 -9.28 -1.32 -7.58
C MET A 171 -9.48 -1.08 -9.08
N ARG A 172 -10.54 -1.62 -9.67
CA ARG A 172 -10.80 -1.49 -11.12
C ARG A 172 -10.72 -0.02 -11.54
N ALA A 173 -10.01 0.28 -12.62
CA ALA A 173 -9.85 1.63 -13.18
C ALA A 173 -9.36 2.69 -12.17
N HIS A 174 -8.54 2.27 -11.20
CA HIS A 174 -7.98 3.15 -10.18
C HIS A 174 -6.51 2.80 -9.89
N GLY A 175 -6.25 1.69 -9.20
CA GLY A 175 -4.93 1.42 -8.62
C GLY A 175 -4.89 0.13 -7.81
N SER A 176 -3.99 0.08 -6.83
CA SER A 176 -3.81 -1.09 -5.97
C SER A 176 -3.49 -0.71 -4.53
N VAL A 177 -3.74 -1.65 -3.63
CA VAL A 177 -3.33 -1.57 -2.23
C VAL A 177 -2.42 -2.74 -1.91
N ALA A 178 -1.30 -2.46 -1.27
CA ALA A 178 -0.35 -3.44 -0.77
C ALA A 178 -0.24 -3.33 0.76
N CYS A 179 -0.35 -4.46 1.44
CA CYS A 179 -0.38 -4.54 2.89
C CYS A 179 0.84 -5.30 3.43
N GLY A 180 1.26 -4.97 4.66
CA GLY A 180 2.32 -5.67 5.36
C GLY A 180 2.17 -5.64 6.87
N GLY A 181 2.75 -6.64 7.53
CA GLY A 181 2.87 -6.68 8.99
C GLY A 181 3.84 -5.63 9.56
N ASN A 182 4.57 -4.91 8.69
CA ASN A 182 5.39 -3.75 9.00
C ASN A 182 5.57 -2.88 7.74
N LEU A 183 6.17 -1.70 7.91
CA LEU A 183 6.43 -0.73 6.84
C LEU A 183 7.22 -1.32 5.68
N GLN A 184 8.30 -2.04 6.01
CA GLN A 184 9.26 -2.54 5.03
C GLN A 184 8.63 -3.58 4.11
N VAL A 185 7.83 -4.48 4.67
CA VAL A 185 7.08 -5.49 3.92
C VAL A 185 6.03 -4.85 3.02
N ALA A 186 5.27 -3.86 3.50
CA ALA A 186 4.27 -3.17 2.68
C ALA A 186 4.90 -2.43 1.48
N VAL A 187 6.01 -1.71 1.72
CA VAL A 187 6.77 -1.02 0.67
C VAL A 187 7.38 -2.01 -0.32
N PHE A 188 8.00 -3.09 0.17
CA PHE A 188 8.55 -4.16 -0.68
C PHE A 188 7.46 -4.75 -1.58
N ARG A 189 6.31 -5.10 -1.01
CA ARG A 189 5.18 -5.68 -1.75
C ARG A 189 4.63 -4.71 -2.79
N ALA A 190 4.51 -3.42 -2.48
CA ALA A 190 4.06 -2.42 -3.44
C ALA A 190 5.03 -2.31 -4.64
N VAL A 191 6.34 -2.19 -4.37
CA VAL A 191 7.38 -2.11 -5.41
C VAL A 191 7.41 -3.36 -6.27
N PHE A 192 7.42 -4.54 -5.65
CA PHE A 192 7.52 -5.79 -6.39
C PHE A 192 6.22 -6.20 -7.08
N THR A 193 5.06 -5.65 -6.68
CA THR A 193 3.81 -5.77 -7.46
C THR A 193 3.92 -5.03 -8.79
N GLU A 194 4.42 -3.79 -8.80
CA GLU A 194 4.65 -3.02 -10.03
C GLU A 194 5.70 -3.68 -10.93
N VAL A 195 6.83 -4.13 -10.35
CA VAL A 195 7.87 -4.85 -11.10
C VAL A 195 7.31 -6.16 -11.69
N ASN A 196 6.55 -6.93 -10.91
CA ASN A 196 5.94 -8.17 -11.37
C ASN A 196 4.95 -7.93 -12.51
N ALA A 197 4.11 -6.91 -12.40
CA ALA A 197 3.17 -6.55 -13.44
C ALA A 197 3.87 -6.26 -14.77
N ARG A 198 4.99 -5.51 -14.75
CA ARG A 198 5.84 -5.29 -15.93
C ARG A 198 6.37 -6.58 -16.50
N VAL A 199 6.93 -7.46 -15.67
CA VAL A 199 7.42 -8.78 -16.08
C VAL A 199 6.28 -9.57 -16.75
N GLN A 200 5.10 -9.61 -16.13
CA GLN A 200 3.94 -10.32 -16.66
C GLN A 200 3.49 -9.79 -18.01
N HIS A 201 3.48 -8.47 -18.23
CA HIS A 201 3.18 -7.89 -19.55
C HIS A 201 4.16 -8.39 -20.63
N TRP A 202 5.47 -8.35 -20.35
CA TRP A 202 6.48 -8.85 -21.27
C TRP A 202 6.39 -10.36 -21.49
N THR A 203 6.15 -11.12 -20.43
CA THR A 203 5.98 -12.58 -20.50
C THR A 203 4.77 -12.94 -21.37
N VAL A 204 3.64 -12.24 -21.22
CA VAL A 204 2.47 -12.45 -22.08
C VAL A 204 2.80 -12.13 -23.54
N ALA A 205 3.49 -11.02 -23.81
CA ALA A 205 3.89 -10.66 -25.17
C ALA A 205 4.87 -11.67 -25.80
N LEU A 206 5.82 -12.21 -25.02
CA LEU A 206 6.79 -13.22 -25.46
C LEU A 206 6.20 -14.62 -25.58
N SER A 207 5.12 -14.91 -24.87
CA SER A 207 4.55 -16.26 -24.81
C SER A 207 4.03 -16.76 -26.16
N ASP A 208 3.60 -15.85 -27.05
CA ASP A 208 2.89 -16.22 -28.29
C ASP A 208 1.72 -17.20 -28.02
N GLY A 209 1.04 -17.03 -26.87
CA GLY A 209 -0.04 -17.91 -26.42
C GLY A 209 0.40 -19.21 -25.74
N MET A 210 1.70 -19.47 -25.62
CA MET A 210 2.24 -20.61 -24.87
C MET A 210 1.93 -20.49 -23.36
N PRO A 211 1.83 -21.64 -22.64
CA PRO A 211 1.68 -21.62 -21.20
C PRO A 211 2.79 -20.84 -20.49
N ILE A 212 2.42 -20.00 -19.53
CA ILE A 212 3.34 -19.25 -18.70
C ILE A 212 3.60 -20.04 -17.41
N ALA A 213 4.87 -20.36 -17.14
CA ALA A 213 5.32 -21.04 -15.93
C ALA A 213 5.54 -20.04 -14.77
N ALA A 214 4.46 -19.36 -14.36
CA ALA A 214 4.47 -18.56 -13.14
C ALA A 214 4.46 -19.47 -11.89
N LEU A 215 4.89 -18.94 -10.75
CA LEU A 215 4.87 -19.69 -9.49
C LEU A 215 3.44 -20.12 -9.15
N ASP A 216 3.29 -21.38 -8.75
CA ASP A 216 2.05 -21.85 -8.15
C ASP A 216 1.93 -21.41 -6.66
N GLU A 217 0.84 -21.79 -6.01
CA GLU A 217 0.56 -21.42 -4.62
C GLU A 217 1.62 -21.95 -3.64
N GLU A 218 2.11 -23.18 -3.83
CA GLU A 218 3.10 -23.79 -2.92
C GLU A 218 4.49 -23.23 -3.17
N GLU A 219 4.89 -23.08 -4.43
CA GLU A 219 6.14 -22.40 -4.79
C GLU A 219 6.14 -20.96 -4.27
N GLY A 220 5.03 -20.25 -4.42
CA GLY A 220 4.85 -18.91 -3.89
C GLY A 220 4.99 -18.85 -2.38
N ARG A 221 4.32 -19.75 -1.64
CA ARG A 221 4.42 -19.83 -0.18
C ARG A 221 5.85 -20.08 0.28
N LEU A 222 6.56 -21.02 -0.36
CA LEU A 222 7.95 -21.34 -0.02
C LEU A 222 8.91 -20.18 -0.35
N ALA A 223 8.71 -19.53 -1.49
CA ALA A 223 9.54 -18.41 -1.94
C ALA A 223 9.28 -17.11 -1.15
N ASP A 224 8.09 -16.92 -0.55
CA ASP A 224 7.81 -15.72 0.23
C ASP A 224 8.42 -15.75 1.65
N VAL A 225 8.65 -16.94 2.21
CA VAL A 225 9.33 -17.09 3.53
C VAL A 225 10.64 -16.29 3.61
N PRO A 226 11.60 -16.43 2.67
CA PRO A 226 12.81 -15.61 2.71
C PRO A 226 12.57 -14.13 2.37
N ASN A 227 11.50 -13.77 1.64
CA ASN A 227 11.20 -12.37 1.32
C ASN A 227 10.88 -11.54 2.57
N GLN A 228 10.26 -12.15 3.58
CA GLN A 228 9.95 -11.49 4.86
C GLN A 228 11.19 -10.94 5.57
N MET A 229 12.37 -11.52 5.32
CA MET A 229 13.66 -11.02 5.81
C MET A 229 14.43 -10.26 4.74
N ALA A 230 14.37 -10.71 3.49
CA ALA A 230 15.10 -10.10 2.39
C ALA A 230 14.61 -8.68 2.05
N CYS A 231 13.36 -8.33 2.40
CA CYS A 231 12.82 -6.98 2.22
C CYS A 231 13.67 -5.90 2.90
N MET A 232 14.35 -6.25 4.00
CA MET A 232 15.27 -5.33 4.69
C MET A 232 16.44 -4.89 3.82
N ARG A 233 16.95 -5.75 2.92
CA ARG A 233 18.03 -5.35 1.99
C ARG A 233 17.59 -4.26 1.03
N SER A 234 16.36 -4.38 0.52
CA SER A 234 15.77 -3.35 -0.33
C SER A 234 15.48 -2.08 0.46
N TRP A 235 14.91 -2.23 1.66
CA TRP A 235 14.62 -1.11 2.55
C TRP A 235 15.88 -0.30 2.88
N ASP A 236 16.94 -0.95 3.35
CA ASP A 236 18.18 -0.28 3.75
C ASP A 236 18.82 0.49 2.59
N LEU A 237 18.79 -0.10 1.38
CA LEU A 237 19.27 0.55 0.16
C LEU A 237 18.47 1.82 -0.16
N TRP A 238 17.14 1.72 -0.20
CA TRP A 238 16.28 2.83 -0.62
C TRP A 238 16.18 3.92 0.45
N ARG A 239 16.09 3.53 1.72
CA ARG A 239 16.12 4.45 2.86
C ARG A 239 17.40 5.25 2.87
N ARG A 240 18.56 4.61 2.68
CA ARG A 240 19.84 5.30 2.62
C ARG A 240 19.87 6.37 1.52
N ALA A 241 19.39 6.03 0.32
CA ALA A 241 19.33 6.99 -0.79
C ALA A 241 18.47 8.21 -0.45
N VAL A 242 17.29 8.01 0.14
CA VAL A 242 16.43 9.11 0.59
C VAL A 242 17.12 9.96 1.66
N ARG A 243 17.69 9.33 2.70
CA ARG A 243 18.36 10.06 3.80
C ARG A 243 19.58 10.86 3.33
N GLU A 244 20.32 10.35 2.35
CA GLU A 244 21.44 11.07 1.71
C GLU A 244 20.95 12.32 0.94
N GLU A 245 19.73 12.30 0.40
CA GLU A 245 19.12 13.44 -0.28
C GLU A 245 18.52 14.46 0.71
N THR A 246 17.87 13.99 1.77
CA THR A 246 17.03 14.82 2.65
C THR A 246 17.70 15.30 3.94
N ASN A 247 18.74 14.61 4.41
CA ASN A 247 19.42 14.83 5.69
C ASN A 247 18.54 14.62 6.95
N TRP A 248 17.51 13.77 6.85
CA TRP A 248 16.71 13.28 7.98
C TRP A 248 16.36 11.79 7.77
#